data_AF-A0A8S3YGL1-F1
#
_entry.id   AF-A0A8S3YGL1-F1
#
_cell.length_a   1.000
_cell.length_b   1.000
_cell.length_c   1.000
_cell.angle_alpha   90.00
_cell.angle_beta   90.00
_cell.angle_gamma   90.00
#
_symmetry.space_group_name_H-M   'P 1'
#
loop_
_entity.id
_entity.type
_entity.pdbx_description
1 polymer ?
#
loop_
_entity_poly.entity_id
_entity_poly.type
_entity_poly.pdbx_seq_one_letter_code
_entity_poly.pdbx_strand_id
1 'polypeptide(L)'
;MKKIQQMPDIHTDVGKTRALIRLALERKMLSVYLKQLLADTDLLRSLYKRYAFLRCEEEREQFLCHLLSLNAVDFFCFTNTFPNSVVPYRVLIYPSSKLGCSTTSANVWLSVAGQLGETGEMEVAKSLLELNFEHKNLGVLTTLRIGHDNSGMMPRWLVEYVLVRNELTGHTYRFNCGRWLGPRSG
;
A
#
# COMPACT_ATOMS: atom_id res chain seq x y z
N MET A 1 -9.99 -2.73 -10.11
CA MET A 1 -11.45 -2.46 -10.08
C MET A 1 -12.19 -3.31 -9.05
N LYS A 2 -11.95 -4.63 -8.95
CA LYS A 2 -12.69 -5.55 -8.06
C LYS A 2 -12.82 -5.13 -6.59
N LYS A 3 -11.74 -4.62 -5.95
CA LYS A 3 -11.77 -4.23 -4.52
C LYS A 3 -12.71 -3.06 -4.20
N ILE A 4 -12.90 -2.09 -5.11
CA ILE A 4 -13.83 -0.96 -4.88
C ILE A 4 -15.28 -1.40 -5.05
N GLN A 5 -15.55 -2.33 -5.97
CA GLN A 5 -16.91 -2.86 -6.18
C GLN A 5 -17.42 -3.65 -4.97
N GLN A 6 -16.52 -4.12 -4.11
CA GLN A 6 -16.81 -4.88 -2.90
C GLN A 6 -16.88 -4.02 -1.64
N MET A 7 -16.73 -2.69 -1.74
CA MET A 7 -16.82 -1.81 -0.57
C MET A 7 -18.29 -1.67 -0.14
N PRO A 8 -18.65 -2.11 1.09
CA PRO A 8 -20.04 -2.14 1.54
C PRO A 8 -20.64 -0.72 1.67
N ASP A 9 -19.81 0.29 1.95
CA ASP A 9 -20.25 1.65 2.25
C ASP A 9 -20.64 2.47 0.99
N ILE A 10 -20.44 1.94 -0.22
CA ILE A 10 -20.63 2.68 -1.48
C ILE A 10 -21.69 2.03 -2.36
N HIS A 11 -22.91 2.54 -2.28
CA HIS A 11 -24.04 1.98 -3.02
C HIS A 11 -24.21 2.57 -4.43
N THR A 12 -23.87 3.85 -4.63
CA THR A 12 -24.12 4.57 -5.90
C THR A 12 -22.98 4.43 -6.90
N ASP A 13 -23.29 4.41 -8.20
CA ASP A 13 -22.29 4.33 -9.27
C ASP A 13 -21.41 5.59 -9.34
N VAL A 14 -21.98 6.75 -9.01
CA VAL A 14 -21.23 8.00 -8.84
C VAL A 14 -20.24 7.85 -7.67
N GLY A 15 -20.67 7.28 -6.55
CA GLY A 15 -19.80 7.00 -5.40
C GLY A 15 -18.65 6.07 -5.77
N LYS A 16 -18.94 4.97 -6.47
CA LYS A 16 -17.94 3.99 -6.91
C LYS A 16 -16.93 4.63 -7.86
N THR A 17 -17.39 5.44 -8.81
CA THR A 17 -16.53 6.18 -9.74
C THR A 17 -15.64 7.17 -9.00
N ARG A 18 -16.18 7.95 -8.06
CA ARG A 18 -15.39 8.89 -7.25
C ARG A 18 -14.36 8.19 -6.37
N ALA A 19 -14.70 7.03 -5.81
CA ALA A 19 -13.75 6.22 -5.05
C ALA A 19 -12.62 5.67 -5.94
N LEU A 20 -12.95 5.23 -7.16
CA LEU A 20 -11.98 4.76 -8.15
C LEU A 20 -11.00 5.85 -8.57
N ILE A 21 -11.49 7.06 -8.83
CA ILE A 21 -10.64 8.19 -9.19
C ILE A 21 -9.69 8.53 -8.04
N ARG A 22 -10.18 8.59 -6.79
CA ARG A 22 -9.33 8.81 -5.61
C ARG A 22 -8.25 7.75 -5.46
N LEU A 23 -8.61 6.47 -5.59
CA LEU A 23 -7.64 5.39 -5.52
C LEU A 23 -6.62 5.48 -6.65
N ALA A 24 -7.05 5.81 -7.86
CA ALA A 24 -6.17 5.94 -9.01
C ALA A 24 -5.21 7.13 -8.89
N LEU A 25 -5.65 8.24 -8.31
CA LEU A 25 -4.81 9.40 -7.99
C LEU A 25 -3.74 9.04 -6.96
N GLU A 26 -4.16 8.44 -5.84
CA GLU A 26 -3.25 8.01 -4.78
C GLU A 26 -2.24 6.95 -5.27
N ARG A 27 -2.66 6.07 -6.17
CA ARG A 27 -1.78 5.11 -6.87
C ARG A 27 -0.88 5.74 -7.93
N LYS A 28 -1.08 7.01 -8.30
CA LYS A 28 -0.41 7.67 -9.43
C LYS A 28 -0.64 6.98 -10.79
N MET A 29 -1.84 6.41 -10.96
CA MET A 29 -2.24 5.60 -12.12
C MET A 29 -3.44 6.16 -12.88
N LEU A 30 -3.97 7.34 -12.51
CA LEU A 30 -5.19 7.88 -13.11
C LEU A 30 -5.08 8.06 -14.63
N SER A 31 -4.01 8.70 -15.11
CA SER A 31 -3.81 8.91 -16.55
C SER A 31 -3.66 7.58 -17.29
N VAL A 32 -2.97 6.60 -16.72
CA VAL A 32 -2.78 5.26 -17.30
C VAL A 32 -4.10 4.53 -17.43
N TYR A 33 -4.94 4.55 -16.39
CA TYR A 33 -6.25 3.91 -16.43
C TYR A 33 -7.19 4.58 -17.42
N LEU A 34 -7.20 5.91 -17.49
CA LEU A 34 -8.01 6.63 -18.47
C LEU A 34 -7.49 6.39 -19.89
N LYS A 35 -6.17 6.38 -20.11
CA LYS A 35 -5.59 6.05 -21.42
C LYS A 35 -6.02 4.65 -21.88
N GLN A 36 -6.00 3.66 -20.99
CA GLN A 36 -6.44 2.30 -21.31
C GLN A 36 -7.95 2.24 -21.59
N LEU A 37 -8.77 2.94 -20.80
CA LEU A 37 -10.21 3.01 -21.03
C LEU A 37 -10.57 3.68 -22.37
N LEU A 38 -9.83 4.74 -22.71
CA LEU A 38 -10.06 5.53 -23.92
C LEU A 38 -9.37 4.97 -25.18
N ALA A 39 -8.67 3.84 -25.06
CA ALA A 39 -8.04 3.15 -26.19
C ALA A 39 -9.06 2.43 -27.08
N ASP A 40 -10.24 2.08 -26.53
CA ASP A 40 -11.33 1.47 -27.31
C ASP A 40 -12.13 2.54 -28.06
N THR A 41 -11.70 2.82 -29.29
CA THR A 41 -12.33 3.85 -30.12
C THR A 41 -13.74 3.49 -30.57
N ASP A 42 -14.08 2.20 -30.66
CA ASP A 42 -15.39 1.75 -31.12
C ASP A 42 -16.44 1.91 -30.02
N LEU A 43 -16.07 1.59 -28.78
CA LEU A 43 -16.90 1.89 -27.61
C LEU A 43 -17.11 3.40 -27.44
N LEU A 44 -16.07 4.22 -27.66
CA LEU A 44 -16.21 5.67 -27.61
C LEU A 44 -17.17 6.20 -28.70
N ARG A 45 -17.13 5.60 -29.90
CA ARG A 45 -18.03 5.98 -31.01
C ARG A 45 -19.48 5.59 -30.74
N SER A 46 -19.73 4.51 -29.99
CA SER A 46 -21.09 4.06 -29.64
C SER A 46 -21.69 4.87 -28.48
N LEU A 47 -20.87 5.34 -27.54
CA LEU A 47 -21.33 6.09 -26.36
C LEU A 47 -21.36 7.61 -26.54
N TYR A 48 -20.46 8.17 -27.37
CA TYR A 48 -20.28 9.62 -27.48
C TYR A 48 -20.53 10.17 -28.89
N LYS A 49 -21.15 11.36 -28.95
CA LYS A 49 -21.35 12.11 -30.20
C LYS A 49 -20.02 12.58 -30.79
N ARG A 50 -19.97 12.82 -32.11
CA ARG A 50 -18.71 13.16 -32.83
C ARG A 50 -17.97 14.39 -32.28
N TYR A 51 -18.70 15.36 -31.74
CA TYR A 51 -18.15 16.59 -31.14
C TYR A 51 -17.83 16.47 -29.65
N ALA A 52 -18.01 15.29 -29.05
CA ALA A 52 -17.70 15.10 -27.65
C ALA A 52 -16.18 15.14 -27.43
N PHE A 53 -15.78 15.78 -26.33
CA PHE A 53 -14.40 15.89 -25.87
C PHE A 53 -13.60 14.57 -25.98
N LEU A 54 -14.17 13.46 -25.52
CA LEU A 54 -13.48 12.15 -25.51
C LEU A 54 -13.24 11.56 -26.92
N ARG A 55 -13.87 12.11 -27.96
CA ARG A 55 -13.66 11.73 -29.36
C ARG A 55 -12.72 12.69 -30.11
N CYS A 56 -12.37 13.83 -29.52
CA CYS A 56 -11.33 14.71 -30.04
C CYS A 56 -9.96 14.19 -29.59
N GLU A 57 -9.15 13.69 -30.53
CA GLU A 57 -7.88 13.03 -30.17
C GLU A 57 -6.88 13.99 -29.54
N GLU A 58 -6.77 15.21 -30.08
CA GLU A 58 -5.86 16.24 -29.59
C GLU A 58 -6.21 16.67 -28.16
N GLU A 59 -7.48 16.99 -27.90
CA GLU A 59 -7.95 17.34 -26.55
C GLU A 59 -7.78 16.19 -25.56
N ARG A 60 -8.06 14.95 -25.98
CA ARG A 60 -7.88 13.75 -25.15
C ARG A 60 -6.42 13.55 -24.78
N GLU A 61 -5.50 13.68 -25.72
CA GLU A 61 -4.07 13.54 -25.47
C GLU A 61 -3.56 14.62 -24.52
N GLN A 62 -3.92 15.88 -24.77
CA GLN A 62 -3.59 16.99 -23.88
C GLN A 62 -4.13 16.73 -22.47
N PHE A 63 -5.38 16.28 -22.33
CA PHE A 63 -5.97 15.94 -21.05
C PHE A 63 -5.20 14.86 -20.30
N LEU A 64 -4.83 13.76 -20.97
CA LEU A 64 -4.03 12.70 -20.38
C LEU A 64 -2.65 13.21 -19.94
N CYS A 65 -2.03 14.10 -20.72
CA CYS A 65 -0.78 14.76 -20.37
C CYS A 65 -0.91 15.64 -19.12
N HIS A 66 -1.98 16.41 -18.99
CA HIS A 66 -2.24 17.20 -17.77
C HIS A 66 -2.42 16.30 -16.55
N LEU A 67 -3.09 15.15 -16.69
CA LEU A 67 -3.24 14.20 -15.58
C LEU A 67 -1.92 13.56 -15.14
N LEU A 68 -0.92 13.46 -16.02
CA LEU A 68 0.42 12.98 -15.63
C LEU A 68 1.10 13.92 -14.64
N SER A 69 0.83 15.24 -14.68
CA SER A 69 1.43 16.19 -13.74
C SER A 69 1.02 15.89 -12.30
N LEU A 70 -0.17 15.32 -12.09
CA LEU A 70 -0.66 14.92 -10.77
C LEU A 70 0.21 13.84 -10.12
N ASN A 71 0.94 13.03 -10.89
CA ASN A 71 1.85 12.03 -10.32
C ASN A 71 3.02 12.63 -9.53
N ALA A 72 3.32 13.91 -9.74
CA ALA A 72 4.34 14.63 -8.98
C ALA A 72 3.92 14.89 -7.51
N VAL A 73 2.63 14.77 -7.19
CA VAL A 73 2.09 15.02 -5.84
C VAL A 73 1.72 13.70 -5.18
N ASP A 74 1.99 13.59 -3.88
CA ASP A 74 1.53 12.49 -3.06
C ASP A 74 0.12 12.78 -2.53
N PHE A 75 -0.86 12.02 -3.02
CA PHE A 75 -2.25 12.12 -2.58
C PHE A 75 -2.57 11.02 -1.58
N PHE A 76 -3.28 11.36 -0.51
CA PHE A 76 -3.86 10.39 0.46
C PHE A 76 -5.39 10.42 0.43
N CYS A 77 -5.95 10.80 -0.71
CA CYS A 77 -7.37 11.11 -0.83
C CYS A 77 -8.27 9.87 -0.73
N PHE A 78 -7.81 8.69 -1.11
CA PHE A 78 -8.54 7.45 -0.87
C PHE A 78 -8.39 7.04 0.59
N THR A 79 -7.15 6.98 1.08
CA THR A 79 -6.83 6.56 2.45
C THR A 79 -7.59 7.39 3.49
N ASN A 80 -7.68 8.71 3.32
CA ASN A 80 -8.35 9.58 4.30
C ASN A 80 -9.88 9.56 4.17
N THR A 81 -10.43 9.24 3.00
CA THR A 81 -11.89 9.24 2.78
C THR A 81 -12.54 7.95 3.29
N PHE A 82 -11.80 6.83 3.25
CA PHE A 82 -12.34 5.50 3.60
C PHE A 82 -11.60 4.90 4.81
N PRO A 83 -11.74 5.48 6.02
CA PRO A 83 -11.05 4.99 7.21
C PRO A 83 -11.54 3.61 7.67
N ASN A 84 -12.75 3.20 7.25
CA ASN A 84 -13.32 1.90 7.61
C ASN A 84 -13.04 0.79 6.60
N SER A 85 -12.33 1.08 5.50
CA SER A 85 -12.01 0.05 4.51
C SER A 85 -11.03 -0.97 5.08
N VAL A 86 -11.23 -2.24 4.76
CA VAL A 86 -10.25 -3.29 5.03
C VAL A 86 -9.15 -3.21 3.97
N VAL A 87 -7.91 -3.13 4.43
CA VAL A 87 -6.72 -2.95 3.60
C VAL A 87 -5.76 -4.13 3.85
N PRO A 88 -5.28 -4.79 2.78
CA PRO A 88 -4.19 -5.74 2.89
C PRO A 88 -2.85 -5.00 2.96
N TYR A 89 -2.04 -5.42 3.92
CA TYR A 89 -0.67 -4.96 4.13
C TYR A 89 0.30 -6.12 3.95
N ARG A 90 1.43 -5.82 3.30
CA ARG A 90 2.55 -6.73 3.14
C ARG A 90 3.76 -6.18 3.87
N VAL A 91 4.31 -6.94 4.78
CA VAL A 91 5.50 -6.61 5.55
C VAL A 91 6.66 -7.48 5.08
N LEU A 92 7.81 -6.86 4.82
CA LEU A 92 9.06 -7.53 4.47
C LEU A 92 10.16 -7.07 5.42
N ILE A 93 10.80 -8.01 6.09
CA ILE A 93 11.83 -7.76 7.09
C ILE A 93 13.19 -8.01 6.44
N TYR A 94 14.09 -7.04 6.54
CA TYR A 94 15.43 -7.13 5.98
C TYR A 94 16.45 -7.23 7.11
N PRO A 95 16.85 -8.45 7.48
CA PRO A 95 17.92 -8.66 8.43
C PRO A 95 19.29 -8.35 7.80
N SER A 96 20.24 -8.01 8.65
CA SER A 96 21.63 -7.83 8.22
C SER A 96 22.25 -9.19 7.90
N SER A 97 22.82 -9.32 6.71
CA SER A 97 23.66 -10.48 6.35
C SER A 97 25.08 -10.40 6.93
N LYS A 98 25.46 -9.26 7.52
CA LYS A 98 26.77 -9.11 8.18
C LYS A 98 26.85 -10.10 9.34
N LEU A 99 28.01 -10.76 9.46
CA LEU A 99 28.34 -11.73 10.52
C LEU A 99 27.55 -13.05 10.50
N GLY A 100 26.82 -13.37 9.42
CA GLY A 100 26.13 -14.67 9.29
C GLY A 100 24.87 -14.82 10.16
N CYS A 101 24.43 -13.76 10.85
CA CYS A 101 23.22 -13.75 11.68
C CYS A 101 22.01 -13.13 10.96
N SER A 102 21.62 -13.72 9.82
CA SER A 102 20.45 -13.27 9.06
C SER A 102 19.12 -13.72 9.69
N THR A 103 19.13 -14.77 10.49
CA THR A 103 17.94 -15.37 11.11
C THR A 103 18.05 -15.39 12.62
N THR A 104 16.89 -15.50 13.28
CA THR A 104 16.79 -15.70 14.73
C THR A 104 16.01 -16.98 15.00
N SER A 105 16.37 -17.66 16.08
CA SER A 105 15.61 -18.82 16.57
C SER A 105 14.38 -18.42 17.39
N ALA A 106 14.29 -17.15 17.80
CA ALA A 106 13.25 -16.64 18.67
C ALA A 106 11.92 -16.44 17.90
N ASN A 107 10.80 -16.43 18.62
CA ASN A 107 9.51 -16.06 18.06
C ASN A 107 9.49 -14.55 17.86
N VAL A 108 9.33 -14.11 16.61
CA VAL A 108 9.30 -12.69 16.25
C VAL A 108 7.86 -12.19 16.25
N TRP A 109 7.65 -10.99 16.77
CA TRP A 109 6.39 -10.28 16.66
C TRP A 109 6.62 -8.88 16.11
N LEU A 110 5.58 -8.32 15.51
CA LEU A 110 5.59 -6.93 15.05
C LEU A 110 4.26 -6.24 15.31
N SER A 111 4.29 -4.92 15.39
CA SER A 111 3.10 -4.07 15.48
C SER A 111 3.26 -2.85 14.58
N VAL A 112 2.24 -2.56 13.80
CA VAL A 112 2.22 -1.43 12.85
C VAL A 112 1.20 -0.41 13.32
N ALA A 113 1.61 0.85 13.39
CA ALA A 113 0.71 1.97 13.69
C ALA A 113 0.75 3.02 12.57
N GLY A 114 -0.38 3.66 12.36
CA GLY A 114 -0.53 4.80 11.48
C GLY A 114 -1.50 5.83 12.07
N GLN A 115 -1.84 6.83 11.28
CA GLN A 115 -2.69 7.95 11.72
C GLN A 115 -4.11 7.54 12.15
N LEU A 116 -4.62 6.40 11.67
CA LEU A 116 -6.01 5.97 11.91
C LEU A 116 -6.10 4.79 12.89
N GLY A 117 -4.99 4.24 13.35
CA GLY A 117 -4.98 3.14 14.32
C GLY A 117 -3.69 2.31 14.31
N GLU A 118 -3.71 1.21 15.05
CA GLU A 118 -2.62 0.23 15.16
C GLU A 118 -3.17 -1.20 15.14
N THR A 119 -2.30 -2.16 14.83
CA THR A 119 -2.66 -3.58 14.66
C THR A 119 -2.62 -4.41 15.94
N GLY A 120 -2.00 -3.89 17.01
CA GLY A 120 -1.52 -4.74 18.11
C GLY A 120 -0.33 -5.61 17.68
N GLU A 121 0.09 -6.54 18.54
CA GLU A 121 1.18 -7.47 18.27
C GLU A 121 0.71 -8.63 17.37
N MET A 122 1.45 -8.85 16.29
CA MET A 122 1.21 -9.92 15.32
C MET A 122 2.45 -10.79 15.24
N GLU A 123 2.28 -12.10 15.42
CA GLU A 123 3.36 -13.06 15.30
C GLU A 123 3.80 -13.21 13.84
N VAL A 124 5.11 -13.21 13.63
CA VAL A 124 5.73 -13.53 12.35
C VAL A 124 6.13 -14.99 12.40
N ALA A 125 5.64 -15.78 11.45
CA ALA A 125 5.96 -17.19 11.37
C ALA A 125 7.49 -17.39 11.32
N LYS A 126 7.99 -18.36 12.10
CA LYS A 126 9.43 -18.65 12.19
C LYS A 126 10.03 -18.85 10.81
N SER A 127 11.25 -18.36 10.61
CA SER A 127 12.01 -18.43 9.35
C SER A 127 11.41 -17.68 8.16
N LEU A 128 10.22 -17.09 8.29
CA LEU A 128 9.65 -16.20 7.29
C LEU A 128 10.05 -14.76 7.63
N LEU A 129 10.63 -14.07 6.67
CA LEU A 129 10.94 -12.64 6.73
C LEU A 129 9.82 -11.80 6.11
N GLU A 130 8.61 -12.36 6.09
CA GLU A 130 7.44 -11.78 5.45
C GLU A 130 6.19 -12.04 6.31
N LEU A 131 5.34 -11.03 6.43
CA LEU A 131 4.00 -11.14 7.02
C LEU A 131 3.00 -10.43 6.12
N ASN A 132 1.94 -11.13 5.74
CA ASN A 132 0.80 -10.55 5.04
C ASN A 132 -0.40 -10.56 5.98
N PHE A 133 -1.08 -9.43 6.12
CA PHE A 133 -2.26 -9.32 6.97
C PHE A 133 -3.29 -8.36 6.38
N GLU A 134 -4.55 -8.54 6.74
CA GLU A 134 -5.62 -7.59 6.45
C GLU A 134 -6.02 -6.89 7.75
N HIS A 135 -6.21 -5.58 7.68
CA HIS A 135 -6.64 -4.80 8.83
C HIS A 135 -7.53 -3.64 8.39
N LYS A 136 -8.28 -3.05 9.32
CA LYS A 136 -8.88 -1.73 9.09
C LYS A 136 -7.79 -0.75 8.67
N ASN A 137 -8.11 0.12 7.71
CA ASN A 137 -7.21 1.14 7.19
C ASN A 137 -6.50 1.91 8.34
N LEU A 138 -5.18 1.72 8.41
CA LEU A 138 -4.30 2.33 9.40
C LEU A 138 -3.92 3.78 9.05
N GLY A 139 -4.31 4.27 7.88
CA GLY A 139 -3.94 5.59 7.38
C GLY A 139 -2.51 5.64 6.84
N VAL A 140 -1.90 6.82 6.90
CA VAL A 140 -0.46 6.99 6.67
C VAL A 140 0.28 6.32 7.82
N LEU A 141 1.16 5.36 7.51
CA LEU A 141 1.89 4.61 8.53
C LEU A 141 2.96 5.50 9.18
N THR A 142 3.08 5.42 10.51
CA THR A 142 3.93 6.32 11.30
C THR A 142 5.03 5.56 12.03
N THR A 143 4.71 4.42 12.64
CA THR A 143 5.68 3.66 13.44
C THR A 143 5.50 2.16 13.25
N LEU A 144 6.61 1.44 13.35
CA LEU A 144 6.64 -0.01 13.42
C LEU A 144 7.46 -0.44 14.63
N ARG A 145 6.91 -1.36 15.41
CA ARG A 145 7.60 -2.04 16.50
C ARG A 145 7.86 -3.48 16.07
N ILE A 146 9.06 -3.97 16.36
CA ILE A 146 9.46 -5.34 16.10
C ILE A 146 10.24 -5.84 17.30
N GLY A 147 9.97 -7.07 17.70
CA GLY A 147 10.61 -7.70 18.85
C GLY A 147 10.58 -9.20 18.75
N HIS A 148 11.13 -9.86 19.76
CA HIS A 148 11.08 -11.31 19.88
C HIS A 148 11.10 -11.73 21.36
N ASP A 149 10.78 -12.99 21.62
CA ASP A 149 10.65 -13.56 22.98
C ASP A 149 11.96 -14.09 23.59
N ASN A 150 13.09 -13.82 22.94
CA ASN A 150 14.43 -14.35 23.30
C ASN A 150 14.55 -15.89 23.35
N SER A 151 13.61 -16.64 22.78
CA SER A 151 13.67 -18.10 22.79
C SER A 151 14.71 -18.69 21.81
N GLY A 152 15.08 -19.95 22.05
CA GLY A 152 16.01 -20.71 21.22
C GLY A 152 17.49 -20.39 21.48
N MET A 153 18.37 -21.02 20.69
CA MET A 153 19.82 -20.99 20.91
C MET A 153 20.50 -19.72 20.38
N MET A 154 19.91 -19.06 19.37
CA MET A 154 20.46 -17.88 18.73
C MET A 154 19.38 -16.78 18.66
N PRO A 155 19.01 -16.17 19.80
CA PRO A 155 17.95 -15.17 19.85
C PRO A 155 18.40 -13.81 19.32
N ARG A 156 19.70 -13.53 19.29
CA ARG A 156 20.24 -12.24 18.83
C ARG A 156 19.96 -12.04 17.34
N TRP A 157 19.40 -10.90 17.00
CA TRP A 157 19.00 -10.61 15.63
C TRP A 157 19.27 -9.15 15.26
N LEU A 158 19.90 -8.91 14.12
CA LEU A 158 20.15 -7.57 13.61
C LEU A 158 19.21 -7.30 12.43
N VAL A 159 18.22 -6.43 12.64
CA VAL A 159 17.32 -5.96 11.58
C VAL A 159 17.82 -4.63 11.04
N GLU A 160 18.08 -4.55 9.73
CA GLU A 160 18.48 -3.28 9.12
C GLU A 160 17.26 -2.37 8.94
N TYR A 161 16.21 -2.90 8.31
CA TYR A 161 14.96 -2.18 8.08
C TYR A 161 13.79 -3.14 7.84
N VAL A 162 12.59 -2.59 7.92
CA VAL A 162 11.35 -3.27 7.55
C VAL A 162 10.62 -2.43 6.50
N LEU A 163 10.13 -3.08 5.45
CA LEU A 163 9.22 -2.46 4.49
C LEU A 163 7.79 -2.88 4.81
N VAL A 164 6.88 -1.91 4.84
CA VAL A 164 5.44 -2.16 4.92
C VAL A 164 4.77 -1.55 3.72
N ARG A 165 4.05 -2.35 2.95
CA ARG A 165 3.33 -1.91 1.75
C ARG A 165 1.84 -2.04 1.95
N ASN A 166 1.11 -0.96 1.69
CA ASN A 166 -0.34 -0.98 1.52
C ASN A 166 -0.63 -1.56 0.13
N GLU A 167 -1.13 -2.79 0.04
CA GLU A 167 -1.36 -3.48 -1.23
C GLU A 167 -2.60 -2.96 -1.99
N LEU A 168 -3.40 -2.07 -1.37
CA LEU A 168 -4.50 -1.39 -2.04
C LEU A 168 -4.04 -0.12 -2.76
N THR A 169 -3.30 0.74 -2.07
CA THR A 169 -2.82 2.04 -2.58
C THR A 169 -1.43 1.98 -3.19
N GLY A 170 -0.67 0.93 -2.91
CA GLY A 170 0.71 0.75 -3.39
C GLY A 170 1.75 1.54 -2.61
N HIS A 171 1.37 2.37 -1.62
CA HIS A 171 2.31 3.09 -0.77
C HIS A 171 3.19 2.11 0.01
N THR A 172 4.51 2.32 -0.06
CA THR A 172 5.52 1.54 0.65
C THR A 172 6.26 2.42 1.64
N TYR A 173 6.30 1.98 2.89
CA TYR A 173 6.92 2.67 4.01
C TYR A 173 8.16 1.89 4.44
N ARG A 174 9.27 2.60 4.64
CA ARG A 174 10.54 2.02 5.11
C ARG A 174 10.80 2.45 6.55
N PHE A 175 10.86 1.49 7.45
CA PHE A 175 11.21 1.67 8.85
C PHE A 175 12.65 1.21 9.07
N ASN A 176 13.58 2.15 9.23
CA ASN A 176 14.95 1.82 9.54
C ASN A 176 15.06 1.39 11.01
N CYS A 177 15.68 0.25 11.27
CA CYS A 177 15.93 -0.27 12.62
C CYS A 177 17.40 -0.08 12.99
N GLY A 178 18.31 -0.76 12.29
CA GLY A 178 19.76 -0.65 12.42
C GLY A 178 20.31 -1.03 13.80
N ARG A 179 19.58 -1.85 14.57
CA ARG A 179 19.93 -2.20 15.96
C ARG A 179 19.75 -3.70 16.22
N TRP A 180 20.58 -4.21 17.12
CA TRP A 180 20.46 -5.58 17.62
C TRP A 180 19.25 -5.71 18.54
N LEU A 181 18.44 -6.73 18.28
CA LEU A 181 17.40 -7.25 19.14
C LEU A 181 17.98 -8.46 19.89
N GLY A 182 17.74 -8.51 21.20
CA GLY A 182 18.17 -9.61 22.06
C GLY A 182 18.86 -9.12 23.34
N PRO A 183 19.25 -10.05 24.21
CA PRO A 183 19.86 -9.72 25.49
C PRO A 183 21.15 -8.92 25.28
N ARG A 184 21.40 -7.93 26.15
CA ARG A 184 22.70 -7.24 26.18
C ARG A 184 23.78 -8.29 26.40
N SER A 185 24.77 -8.28 25.51
CA SER A 185 26.05 -8.95 25.77
C SER A 185 26.67 -8.22 26.96
N GLY A 186 26.83 -8.92 28.08
CA GLY A 186 27.68 -8.46 29.18
C GLY A 186 29.13 -8.36 28.73
#